data_AF-A0A0G0U707-F1
#
_entry.id   AF-A0A0G0U707-F1
#
_cell.length_a   1.000
_cell.length_b   1.000
_cell.length_c   1.000
_cell.angle_alpha   90.00
_cell.angle_beta   90.00
_cell.angle_gamma   90.00
#
_symmetry.space_group_name_H-M   'P 1'
#
loop_
_entity.id
_entity.type
_entity.pdbx_description
1 polymer ?
#
loop_
_entity_poly.entity_id
_entity_poly.type
_entity_poly.pdbx_seq_one_letter_code
_entity_poly.pdbx_strand_id
1 'polypeptide(L)' 'MRNLKKIPKFKSEKEEREFWWRVDSTEYVDYSKPEK' A
#
# COMPACT_ATOMS: atom_id res chain seq x y z
N MET A 1 -2.41 17.31 4.31
CA MET A 1 -1.34 16.33 4.61
C MET A 1 -1.97 14.94 4.51
N ARG A 2 -1.59 14.14 3.50
CA ARG A 2 -2.04 12.75 3.42
C ARG A 2 -1.14 11.92 4.33
N ASN A 3 -1.69 11.47 5.46
CA ASN A 3 -1.01 10.55 6.37
C ASN A 3 -1.13 9.15 5.79
N LEU A 4 -0.24 8.81 4.85
CA LEU A 4 -0.15 7.46 4.33
C LEU A 4 0.33 6.54 5.45
N LYS A 5 -0.34 5.41 5.61
CA LYS A 5 0.09 4.37 6.53
C LYS A 5 1.38 3.75 6.00
N LYS A 6 2.28 3.37 6.92
CA LYS A 6 3.50 2.64 6.54
C LYS A 6 3.12 1.28 5.97
N ILE A 7 3.66 0.97 4.79
CA ILE A 7 3.52 -0.35 4.17
C ILE A 7 4.28 -1.37 5.03
N PRO A 8 3.62 -2.41 5.54
CA PRO A 8 4.29 -3.45 6.32
C PRO A 8 5.25 -4.26 5.44
N LYS A 9 6.30 -4.82 6.06
CA LYS A 9 7.22 -5.70 5.34
C LYS A 9 6.63 -7.10 5.27
N PHE A 10 6.34 -7.57 4.06
CA PHE A 10 5.88 -8.94 3.84
C PHE A 10 7.06 -9.87 3.69
N LYS A 11 6.92 -11.09 4.21
CA LYS A 11 7.94 -12.14 4.12
C LYS A 11 7.79 -12.97 2.83
N SER A 12 6.61 -12.96 2.21
CA SER A 12 6.30 -13.71 1.00
C SER A 12 5.24 -12.99 0.16
N GLU A 13 5.31 -13.15 -1.16
CA GLU A 13 4.40 -12.54 -2.13
C GLU A 13 2.93 -12.93 -1.89
N LYS A 14 2.70 -14.13 -1.35
CA LYS A 14 1.36 -14.60 -0.98
C LYS A 14 0.74 -13.74 0.13
N GLU A 15 1.50 -13.43 1.18
CA GLU A 15 1.04 -12.60 2.30
C GLU A 15 0.77 -11.16 1.83
N GLU A 16 1.63 -10.64 0.95
CA GLU A 16 1.44 -9.32 0.35
C GLU A 16 0.14 -9.28 -0.48
N ARG A 17 -0.09 -10.28 -1.33
CA ARG A 17 -1.32 -10.38 -2.13
C ARG A 17 -2.56 -10.49 -1.25
N GLU A 18 -2.54 -11.35 -0.24
CA GLU A 18 -3.67 -11.51 0.69
C GLU A 18 -3.95 -10.24 1.49
N PHE A 19 -2.90 -9.47 1.82
CA PHE A 19 -3.03 -8.18 2.48
C PHE A 19 -3.69 -7.14 1.57
N TRP A 20 -3.16 -6.93 0.36
CA TRP A 20 -3.75 -5.98 -0.60
C TRP A 20 -5.15 -6.37 -1.07
N TRP A 21 -5.52 -7.65 -0.96
CA TRP A 21 -6.89 -8.08 -1.25
C TRP A 21 -7.88 -7.67 -0.16
N ARG A 22 -7.40 -7.43 1.06
CA ARG A 22 -8.21 -7.12 2.24
C ARG A 22 -8.19 -5.64 2.63
N VAL A 23 -7.16 -4.89 2.25
CA VAL A 23 -7.01 -3.47 2.61
C VAL A 23 -7.13 -2.56 1.40
N ASP A 24 -7.53 -1.32 1.64
CA ASP A 24 -7.57 -0.31 0.59
C ASP A 24 -6.16 0.25 0.33
N SER A 25 -5.68 0.13 -0.90
CA SER A 25 -4.30 0.51 -1.25
C SER A 25 -4.06 2.01 -1.27
N THR A 26 -5.11 2.83 -1.34
CA THR A 26 -5.00 4.30 -1.36
C THR A 26 -4.61 4.88 -0.01
N GLU A 27 -4.79 4.12 1.08
CA GLU A 27 -4.30 4.49 2.41
C GLU A 27 -2.78 4.34 2.57
N TYR A 28 -2.14 3.58 1.68
CA TYR A 28 -0.72 3.23 1.73
C TYR A 28 0.10 3.85 0.59
N VAL A 29 -0.51 4.00 -0.59
CA VAL A 29 0.13 4.49 -1.80
C VAL A 29 -0.51 5.82 -2.23
N ASP A 30 0.29 6.89 -2.30
CA ASP A 30 -0.18 8.18 -2.81
C ASP A 30 -0.12 8.19 -4.33
N TYR A 31 -1.24 7.89 -4.96
CA TYR A 31 -1.43 8.02 -6.41
C TYR A 31 -1.57 9.49 -6.86
N SER A 32 -1.45 10.45 -5.94
CA SER A 32 -1.67 11.88 -6.21
C SER A 32 -0.47 12.57 -6.83
N LYS A 33 0.70 11.92 -6.88
CA LYS A 33 1.88 12.41 -7.57
C LYS A 33 2.16 11.54 -8.80
N PRO A 34 1.63 11.91 -9.98
CA PRO A 34 2.27 11.50 -11.21
C PRO A 34 3.67 12.14 -11.23
N GLU A 35 4.72 11.35 -11.02
CA GLU A 35 6.06 11.78 -11.41
C GLU A 35 6.06 11.87 -12.94
N LYS A 36 6.32 13.09 -13.44
CA LYS A 36 6.27 13.47 -14.85
C LYS A 36 7.59 13.14 -15.54
#